data_AF-A0A183H669-F1
#
_entry.id   AF-A0A183H669-F1
#
_cell.length_a   1.000
_cell.length_b   1.000
_cell.length_c   1.000
_cell.angle_alpha   90.00
_cell.angle_beta   90.00
_cell.angle_gamma   90.00
#
_symmetry.space_group_name_H-M   'P 1'
#
loop_
_entity.id
_entity.type
_entity.pdbx_description
1 polymer ?
#
loop_
_entity_poly.entity_id
_entity_poly.type
_entity_poly.pdbx_seq_one_letter_code
_entity_poly.pdbx_strand_id
1 'polypeptide(L)'
;HCEEALHALRTEIIERRNKKYLLNEQEVSRRWTFEENIKRPYFHVKPLERAQLRNWRAYLDFEIECGDITRIIILFERCLIACALYEEMWIKYARYVESIGESNRARSVFRRATEVHLPRKPNVHLAYSAFEEKNGNNHSNCDICDIRTGDLFFRSFIHVVKFDDKLKCYHLSADNIDSRCSIHPSTRWQVWFLESNLKKGDDSCQVLCDQR
;
A
#
# COMPACT_ATOMS: atom_id res chain seq x y z
N HIS A 1 -60.88 10.68 -16.81
CA HIS A 1 -60.22 9.49 -17.41
C HIS A 1 -58.82 9.75 -17.96
N CYS A 2 -58.60 10.53 -19.03
CA CYS A 2 -57.22 10.79 -19.51
C CYS A 2 -56.35 11.57 -18.51
N GLU A 3 -56.94 12.53 -17.79
CA GLU A 3 -56.22 13.37 -16.83
C GLU A 3 -55.86 12.60 -15.53
N GLU A 4 -56.75 11.71 -15.08
CA GLU A 4 -56.48 10.78 -13.98
C GLU A 4 -55.37 9.78 -14.34
N ALA A 5 -55.38 9.25 -15.57
CA ALA A 5 -54.33 8.38 -16.06
C ALA A 5 -52.98 9.10 -16.13
N LEU A 6 -52.96 10.36 -16.60
CA LEU A 6 -51.76 11.20 -16.62
C LEU A 6 -51.23 11.50 -15.21
N HIS A 7 -52.13 11.78 -14.26
CA HIS A 7 -51.78 12.01 -12.86
C HIS A 7 -51.20 10.75 -12.22
N ALA A 8 -51.85 9.60 -12.39
CA ALA A 8 -51.35 8.31 -11.89
C ALA A 8 -49.96 7.98 -12.45
N LEU A 9 -49.73 8.24 -13.74
CA LEU A 9 -48.44 7.99 -14.39
C LEU A 9 -47.34 8.93 -13.86
N ARG A 10 -47.66 10.20 -13.58
CA ARG A 10 -46.74 11.15 -12.91
C ARG A 10 -46.40 10.71 -11.50
N THR A 11 -47.40 10.30 -10.71
CA THR A 11 -47.20 9.84 -9.33
C THR A 11 -46.30 8.61 -9.29
N GLU A 12 -46.54 7.63 -10.16
CA GLU A 12 -45.70 6.43 -10.27
C GLU A 12 -44.24 6.77 -10.64
N ILE A 13 -44.03 7.72 -11.56
CA ILE A 13 -42.67 8.18 -11.92
C ILE A 13 -41.99 8.85 -10.71
N ILE A 14 -42.72 9.67 -9.96
CA ILE A 14 -42.21 10.36 -8.77
C ILE A 14 -41.86 9.34 -7.69
N GLU A 15 -42.73 8.36 -7.42
CA GLU A 15 -42.49 7.32 -6.41
C GLU A 15 -41.26 6.48 -6.74
N ARG A 16 -41.09 6.06 -7.99
CA ARG A 16 -39.89 5.34 -8.44
C ARG A 16 -38.62 6.16 -8.25
N ARG A 17 -38.67 7.47 -8.52
CA ARG A 17 -37.53 8.38 -8.30
C ARG A 17 -37.25 8.57 -6.81
N ASN A 18 -38.29 8.77 -6.01
CA ASN A 18 -38.19 8.95 -4.56
C ASN A 18 -37.57 7.72 -3.89
N LYS A 19 -37.93 6.51 -4.33
CA LYS A 19 -37.29 5.28 -3.84
C LYS A 19 -35.78 5.29 -4.09
N LYS A 20 -35.34 5.65 -5.30
CA LYS A 20 -33.91 5.76 -5.63
C LYS A 20 -33.22 6.88 -4.84
N TYR A 21 -33.89 8.04 -4.72
CA TYR A 21 -33.38 9.18 -3.95
C TYR A 21 -33.16 8.80 -2.49
N LEU A 22 -34.14 8.16 -1.85
CA LEU A 22 -34.08 7.81 -0.43
C LEU A 22 -32.97 6.79 -0.14
N LEU A 23 -32.82 5.79 -1.01
CA LEU A 23 -31.70 4.85 -0.91
C LEU A 23 -30.36 5.59 -1.03
N ASN A 24 -30.23 6.48 -2.02
CA ASN A 24 -29.00 7.26 -2.19
C ASN A 24 -28.74 8.23 -1.02
N GLU A 25 -29.77 8.84 -0.46
CA GLU A 25 -29.67 9.73 0.71
C GLU A 25 -29.14 8.98 1.93
N GLN A 26 -29.61 7.74 2.17
CA GLN A 26 -29.08 6.89 3.21
C GLN A 26 -27.59 6.59 2.97
N GLU A 27 -27.22 6.21 1.74
CA GLU A 27 -25.83 5.98 1.36
C GLU A 27 -24.94 7.22 1.55
N VAL A 28 -25.42 8.40 1.17
CA VAL A 28 -24.70 9.67 1.32
C VAL A 28 -24.56 10.04 2.80
N SER A 29 -25.63 9.89 3.58
CA SER A 29 -25.63 10.19 5.01
C SER A 29 -24.60 9.37 5.78
N ARG A 30 -24.47 8.08 5.46
CA ARG A 30 -23.44 7.20 6.07
C ARG A 30 -22.00 7.69 5.86
N ARG A 31 -21.75 8.45 4.79
CA ARG A 31 -20.41 8.87 4.35
C ARG A 31 -20.14 10.34 4.58
N TRP A 32 -21.17 11.10 4.92
CA TRP A 32 -21.11 12.54 5.11
C TRP A 32 -20.00 12.94 6.08
N THR A 33 -19.89 12.23 7.21
CA THR A 33 -18.88 12.47 8.24
C THR A 33 -17.45 12.34 7.71
N PHE A 34 -17.19 11.43 6.78
CA PHE A 34 -15.87 11.27 6.17
C PHE A 34 -15.59 12.34 5.13
N GLU A 35 -16.55 12.62 4.25
CA GLU A 35 -16.40 13.59 3.16
C GLU A 35 -16.28 15.04 3.68
N GLU A 36 -17.02 15.40 4.74
CA GLU A 36 -16.93 16.71 5.40
C GLU A 36 -15.54 17.00 5.96
N ASN A 37 -14.85 15.96 6.44
CA ASN A 37 -13.51 16.08 7.00
C ASN A 37 -12.40 16.23 5.93
N ILE A 38 -12.72 16.03 4.64
CA ILE A 38 -11.76 16.16 3.54
C ILE A 38 -11.71 17.63 3.08
N LYS A 39 -10.81 18.41 3.69
CA LYS A 39 -10.64 19.84 3.33
C LYS A 39 -9.88 20.08 2.02
N ARG A 40 -9.08 19.10 1.55
CA ARG A 40 -8.22 19.24 0.37
C ARG A 40 -8.35 18.02 -0.54
N PRO A 41 -9.25 18.07 -1.54
CA PRO A 41 -9.47 16.95 -2.48
C PRO A 41 -8.41 16.83 -3.58
N TYR A 42 -7.56 17.84 -3.77
CA TYR A 42 -6.57 17.91 -4.85
C TYR A 42 -5.14 17.74 -4.34
N PHE A 43 -4.23 17.43 -5.26
CA PHE A 43 -2.81 17.29 -4.97
C PHE A 43 -2.18 18.60 -4.52
N HIS A 44 -1.41 18.57 -3.42
CA HIS A 44 -0.67 19.72 -2.93
C HIS A 44 0.63 19.26 -2.26
N VAL A 45 1.73 20.00 -2.47
CA VAL A 45 3.07 19.62 -1.97
C VAL A 45 3.21 19.73 -0.45
N LYS A 46 2.54 20.71 0.18
CA LYS A 46 2.48 20.79 1.65
C LYS A 46 1.89 19.50 2.24
N PRO A 47 2.56 18.92 3.24
CA PRO A 47 2.10 17.68 3.86
C PRO A 47 0.70 17.87 4.45
N LEU A 48 -0.13 16.83 4.33
CA LEU A 48 -1.45 16.76 4.94
C LEU A 48 -1.32 16.65 6.46
N GLU A 49 -2.31 17.19 7.15
CA GLU A 49 -2.40 17.08 8.59
C GLU A 49 -2.68 15.63 9.01
N ARG A 50 -2.11 15.22 10.15
CA ARG A 50 -2.30 13.86 10.69
C ARG A 50 -3.78 13.49 10.86
N ALA A 51 -4.65 14.45 11.18
CA ALA A 51 -6.09 14.24 11.28
C ALA A 51 -6.72 13.81 9.95
N GLN A 52 -6.31 14.45 8.84
CA GLN A 52 -6.80 14.11 7.51
C GLN A 52 -6.33 12.73 7.06
N LEU A 53 -5.06 12.38 7.35
CA LEU A 53 -4.55 11.03 7.07
C LEU A 53 -5.30 9.95 7.84
N ARG A 54 -5.66 10.22 9.11
CA ARG A 54 -6.51 9.30 9.89
C ARG A 54 -7.92 9.18 9.30
N ASN A 55 -8.52 10.29 8.86
CA ASN A 55 -9.82 10.28 8.20
C ASN A 55 -9.80 9.43 6.92
N TRP A 56 -8.79 9.60 6.06
CA TRP A 56 -8.63 8.77 4.86
C TRP A 56 -8.46 7.29 5.18
N ARG A 57 -7.67 6.94 6.20
CA ARG A 57 -7.51 5.54 6.63
C ARG A 57 -8.85 4.96 7.09
N ALA A 58 -9.56 5.66 7.98
CA ALA A 58 -10.86 5.23 8.50
C ALA A 58 -11.92 5.11 7.40
N TYR A 59 -11.93 6.04 6.43
CA TYR A 59 -12.87 6.00 5.32
C TYR A 59 -12.60 4.81 4.38
N LEU A 60 -11.31 4.52 4.11
CA LEU A 60 -10.93 3.34 3.33
C LEU A 60 -11.30 2.05 4.06
N ASP A 61 -11.07 1.97 5.37
CA ASP A 61 -11.45 0.78 6.17
C ASP A 61 -12.97 0.57 6.15
N PHE A 62 -13.75 1.64 6.31
CA PHE A 62 -15.22 1.60 6.22
C PHE A 62 -15.73 1.08 4.87
N GLU A 63 -15.19 1.55 3.73
CA GLU A 63 -15.63 1.05 2.43
C GLU A 63 -15.18 -0.39 2.19
N ILE A 64 -13.99 -0.80 2.69
CA ILE A 64 -13.52 -2.19 2.62
C ILE A 64 -14.47 -3.12 3.38
N GLU A 65 -14.95 -2.71 4.56
CA GLU A 65 -15.96 -3.45 5.33
C GLU A 65 -17.32 -3.53 4.62
N CYS A 66 -17.69 -2.51 3.85
CA CYS A 66 -18.92 -2.53 3.03
C CYS A 66 -18.82 -3.50 1.83
N GLY A 67 -17.62 -3.71 1.29
CA GLY A 67 -17.35 -4.74 0.27
C GLY A 67 -17.66 -4.37 -1.19
N ASP A 68 -18.01 -3.11 -1.51
CA ASP A 68 -18.21 -2.67 -2.90
C ASP A 68 -16.86 -2.39 -3.59
N ILE A 69 -16.36 -3.39 -4.34
CA ILE A 69 -15.06 -3.34 -5.02
C ILE A 69 -14.91 -2.11 -5.93
N THR A 70 -15.95 -1.79 -6.72
CA THR A 70 -15.88 -0.68 -7.69
C THR A 70 -15.71 0.63 -6.96
N ARG A 71 -16.48 0.80 -5.89
CA ARG A 71 -16.45 2.01 -5.08
C ARG A 71 -15.16 2.14 -4.27
N ILE A 72 -14.66 1.05 -3.69
CA ILE A 72 -13.39 1.04 -2.96
C ILE A 72 -12.24 1.46 -3.88
N ILE A 73 -12.20 0.94 -5.10
CA ILE A 73 -11.21 1.30 -6.12
C ILE A 73 -11.27 2.80 -6.45
N ILE A 74 -12.48 3.33 -6.69
CA ILE A 74 -12.66 4.77 -6.96
C ILE A 74 -12.18 5.61 -5.77
N LEU A 75 -12.48 5.19 -4.54
CA LEU A 75 -12.04 5.89 -3.34
C LEU A 75 -10.51 5.84 -3.18
N PHE A 76 -9.86 4.72 -3.47
CA PHE A 76 -8.41 4.61 -3.46
C PHE A 76 -7.76 5.57 -4.47
N GLU A 77 -8.24 5.60 -5.72
CA GLU A 77 -7.69 6.53 -6.73
C GLU A 77 -7.90 7.99 -6.31
N ARG A 78 -9.06 8.33 -5.72
CA ARG A 78 -9.30 9.67 -5.13
C ARG A 78 -8.32 9.98 -4.00
N CYS A 79 -8.11 9.04 -3.08
CA CYS A 79 -7.18 9.19 -1.97
C CYS A 79 -5.75 9.43 -2.46
N LEU A 80 -5.32 8.72 -3.50
CA LEU A 80 -3.98 8.84 -4.07
C LEU A 80 -3.73 10.18 -4.77
N ILE A 81 -4.77 10.88 -5.26
CA ILE A 81 -4.61 12.25 -5.79
C ILE A 81 -4.14 13.20 -4.68
N ALA A 82 -4.79 13.16 -3.51
CA ALA A 82 -4.42 14.02 -2.38
C ALA A 82 -3.16 13.51 -1.63
N CYS A 83 -3.02 12.18 -1.52
CA CYS A 83 -2.00 11.52 -0.71
C CYS A 83 -0.86 10.90 -1.54
N ALA A 84 -0.59 11.39 -2.75
CA ALA A 84 0.37 10.79 -3.67
C ALA A 84 1.79 10.60 -3.08
N LEU A 85 2.19 11.44 -2.12
CA LEU A 85 3.51 11.43 -1.49
C LEU A 85 3.60 10.50 -0.26
N TYR A 86 2.53 9.78 0.10
CA TYR A 86 2.49 8.89 1.26
C TYR A 86 2.53 7.42 0.83
N GLU A 87 3.68 6.78 1.06
CA GLU A 87 3.94 5.37 0.73
C GLU A 87 2.94 4.39 1.33
N GLU A 88 2.47 4.64 2.55
CA GLU A 88 1.52 3.76 3.24
C GLU A 88 0.20 3.60 2.47
N MET A 89 -0.29 4.66 1.82
CA MET A 89 -1.54 4.62 1.06
C MET A 89 -1.40 3.79 -0.21
N TRP A 90 -0.24 3.88 -0.88
CA TRP A 90 0.09 3.05 -2.04
C TRP A 90 0.19 1.57 -1.68
N ILE A 91 0.90 1.25 -0.58
CA ILE A 91 1.06 -0.13 -0.12
C ILE A 91 -0.30 -0.72 0.28
N LYS A 92 -1.15 0.06 0.98
CA LYS A 92 -2.51 -0.37 1.34
C LYS A 92 -3.36 -0.65 0.10
N TYR A 93 -3.30 0.22 -0.91
CA TYR A 93 -4.05 0.00 -2.16
C TYR A 93 -3.59 -1.27 -2.88
N ALA A 94 -2.27 -1.46 -3.03
CA ALA A 94 -1.73 -2.62 -3.71
C ALA A 94 -2.07 -3.95 -3.00
N ARG A 95 -1.99 -3.98 -1.66
CA ARG A 95 -2.42 -5.14 -0.85
C ARG A 95 -3.91 -5.44 -0.98
N TYR A 96 -4.75 -4.41 -1.05
CA TYR A 96 -6.18 -4.59 -1.29
C TYR A 96 -6.46 -5.21 -2.67
N VAL A 97 -5.82 -4.68 -3.72
CA VAL A 97 -5.97 -5.22 -5.08
C VAL A 97 -5.44 -6.65 -5.19
N GLU A 98 -4.35 -6.97 -4.48
CA GLU A 98 -3.84 -8.32 -4.34
C GLU A 98 -4.85 -9.26 -3.66
N SER A 99 -5.56 -8.78 -2.62
CA SER A 99 -6.59 -9.56 -1.93
C SER A 99 -7.80 -9.91 -2.81
N ILE A 100 -8.08 -9.10 -3.84
CA ILE A 100 -9.11 -9.39 -4.86
C ILE A 100 -8.61 -10.41 -5.89
N GLY A 101 -7.30 -10.62 -5.99
CA GLY A 101 -6.66 -11.49 -7.00
C GLY A 101 -6.29 -10.77 -8.31
N GLU A 102 -6.40 -9.44 -8.37
CA GLU A 102 -6.03 -8.66 -9.55
C GLU A 102 -4.53 -8.32 -9.58
N SER A 103 -3.66 -9.32 -9.72
CA SER A 103 -2.20 -9.13 -9.67
C SER A 103 -1.69 -8.15 -10.74
N ASN A 104 -2.27 -8.13 -11.94
CA ASN A 104 -1.89 -7.19 -12.99
C ASN A 104 -2.14 -5.72 -12.59
N ARG A 105 -3.24 -5.46 -11.89
CA ARG A 105 -3.57 -4.13 -11.41
C ARG A 105 -2.68 -3.74 -10.24
N ALA A 106 -2.43 -4.65 -9.30
CA ALA A 106 -1.49 -4.41 -8.19
C ALA A 106 -0.09 -4.06 -8.72
N ARG A 107 0.40 -4.75 -9.76
CA ARG A 107 1.65 -4.43 -10.45
C ARG A 107 1.64 -3.02 -11.04
N SER A 108 0.55 -2.61 -11.70
CA SER A 108 0.41 -1.26 -12.25
C SER A 108 0.45 -0.18 -11.15
N VAL A 109 -0.19 -0.45 -10.01
CA VAL A 109 -0.18 0.44 -8.84
C VAL A 109 1.23 0.59 -8.28
N PHE A 110 1.94 -0.52 -8.05
CA PHE A 110 3.32 -0.47 -7.57
C PHE A 110 4.25 0.23 -8.55
N ARG A 111 4.11 -0.01 -9.86
CA ARG A 111 4.89 0.67 -10.89
C ARG A 111 4.64 2.18 -10.86
N ARG A 112 3.39 2.64 -10.77
CA ARG A 112 3.07 4.07 -10.62
C ARG A 112 3.71 4.65 -9.36
N ALA A 113 3.66 3.93 -8.25
CA ALA A 113 4.23 4.38 -6.98
C ALA A 113 5.75 4.52 -7.06
N THR A 114 6.46 3.50 -7.57
CA THR A 114 7.93 3.45 -7.61
C THR A 114 8.53 4.31 -8.72
N GLU A 115 7.85 4.47 -9.87
CA GLU A 115 8.40 5.18 -11.02
C GLU A 115 8.07 6.67 -11.02
N VAL A 116 6.85 7.04 -10.63
CA VAL A 116 6.34 8.41 -10.80
C VAL A 116 6.38 9.20 -9.49
N HIS A 117 5.83 8.65 -8.41
CA HIS A 117 5.58 9.43 -7.20
C HIS A 117 6.67 9.32 -6.13
N LEU A 118 7.20 8.11 -5.90
CA LEU A 118 8.03 7.78 -4.74
C LEU A 118 9.33 7.04 -5.11
N PRO A 119 10.12 7.50 -6.11
CA PRO A 119 11.31 6.77 -6.56
C PRO A 119 12.42 6.65 -5.50
N ARG A 120 12.48 7.58 -4.53
CA ARG A 120 13.54 7.61 -3.50
C ARG A 120 13.17 6.87 -2.21
N LYS A 121 11.94 6.38 -2.08
CA LYS A 121 11.44 5.81 -0.82
C LYS A 121 11.61 4.29 -0.84
N PRO A 122 12.48 3.72 0.00
CA PRO A 122 12.82 2.29 -0.08
C PRO A 122 11.63 1.39 0.28
N ASN A 123 10.76 1.79 1.21
CA ASN A 123 9.67 0.94 1.70
C ASN A 123 8.69 0.50 0.61
N VAL A 124 8.39 1.36 -0.36
CA VAL A 124 7.51 1.02 -1.50
C VAL A 124 8.19 0.00 -2.41
N HIS A 125 9.49 0.17 -2.66
CA HIS A 125 10.27 -0.77 -3.48
C HIS A 125 10.36 -2.14 -2.82
N LEU A 126 10.61 -2.19 -1.50
CA LEU A 126 10.60 -3.43 -0.73
C LEU A 126 9.25 -4.14 -0.81
N ALA A 127 8.15 -3.40 -0.65
CA ALA A 127 6.80 -3.96 -0.78
C ALA A 127 6.53 -4.48 -2.20
N TYR A 128 7.05 -3.82 -3.22
CA TYR A 128 6.90 -4.27 -4.61
C TYR A 128 7.71 -5.54 -4.90
N SER A 129 8.95 -5.61 -4.41
CA SER A 129 9.80 -6.80 -4.52
C SER A 129 9.14 -8.02 -3.88
N ALA A 130 8.62 -7.88 -2.66
CA ALA A 130 7.89 -8.96 -1.97
C ALA A 130 6.64 -9.43 -2.76
N PHE A 131 5.95 -8.52 -3.43
CA PHE A 131 4.80 -8.84 -4.27
C PHE A 131 5.20 -9.62 -5.55
N GLU A 132 6.28 -9.22 -6.24
CA GLU A 132 6.74 -9.94 -7.44
C GLU A 132 7.30 -11.33 -7.10
N GLU A 133 7.95 -11.48 -5.95
CA GLU A 133 8.41 -12.78 -5.43
C GLU A 133 7.24 -13.74 -5.21
N LYS A 134 6.17 -13.27 -4.57
CA LYS A 134 4.96 -14.09 -4.36
C LYS A 134 4.29 -14.50 -5.68
N ASN A 135 4.39 -13.67 -6.71
CA ASN A 135 3.84 -13.96 -8.04
C ASN A 135 4.80 -14.75 -8.95
N GLY A 136 6.01 -15.10 -8.48
CA GLY A 136 6.99 -15.91 -9.21
C GLY A 136 7.82 -15.15 -10.26
N ASN A 137 7.77 -13.82 -10.30
CA ASN A 137 8.46 -13.00 -11.29
C ASN A 137 9.83 -12.51 -10.79
N ASN A 138 10.81 -13.42 -10.75
CA ASN A 138 12.12 -13.15 -10.14
C ASN A 138 13.06 -12.26 -10.97
N HIS A 139 12.85 -12.13 -12.28
CA HIS A 139 13.78 -11.43 -13.18
C HIS A 139 13.60 -9.91 -13.19
N SER A 140 12.36 -9.42 -13.16
CA SER A 140 12.06 -7.98 -13.12
C SER A 140 12.38 -7.31 -11.77
N ASN A 141 12.60 -8.11 -10.72
CA ASN A 141 12.88 -7.63 -9.37
C ASN A 141 14.29 -7.00 -9.25
N CYS A 142 15.29 -7.57 -9.93
CA CYS A 142 16.70 -7.12 -9.86
C CYS A 142 16.91 -5.75 -10.51
N ASP A 143 16.35 -5.54 -11.71
CA ASP A 143 16.58 -4.30 -12.46
C ASP A 143 15.91 -3.09 -11.80
N ILE A 144 14.75 -3.29 -11.17
CA ILE A 144 13.99 -2.21 -10.52
C ILE A 144 14.64 -1.76 -9.20
N CYS A 145 15.16 -2.71 -8.40
CA CYS A 145 15.79 -2.38 -7.12
C CYS A 145 17.23 -1.85 -7.29
N ASP A 146 17.99 -2.36 -8.26
CA ASP A 146 19.40 -1.98 -8.49
C ASP A 146 19.54 -0.62 -9.21
N ILE A 147 18.72 -0.31 -10.22
CA ILE A 147 18.89 0.90 -11.06
C ILE A 147 18.48 2.19 -10.34
N ARG A 148 17.47 2.15 -9.47
CA ARG A 148 16.85 3.37 -8.91
C ARG A 148 17.27 3.69 -7.47
N THR A 149 17.89 2.74 -6.79
CA THR A 149 18.21 2.82 -5.36
C THR A 149 19.71 2.80 -5.05
N GLY A 150 20.54 3.04 -6.07
CA GLY A 150 22.01 2.82 -6.12
C GLY A 150 22.91 3.56 -5.12
N ASP A 151 22.38 4.13 -4.02
CA ASP A 151 23.20 4.66 -2.92
C ASP A 151 22.50 4.70 -1.54
N LEU A 152 21.16 4.57 -1.49
CA LEU A 152 20.37 4.71 -0.26
C LEU A 152 19.94 3.37 0.37
N PHE A 153 20.04 2.27 -0.39
CA PHE A 153 19.57 0.95 0.05
C PHE A 153 20.40 0.40 1.21
N PHE A 154 21.74 0.54 1.17
CA PHE A 154 22.64 -0.11 2.12
C PHE A 154 22.46 0.38 3.58
N ARG A 155 22.14 1.67 3.79
CA ARG A 155 21.93 2.24 5.13
C ARG A 155 20.56 1.91 5.74
N SER A 156 19.52 1.79 4.92
CA SER A 156 18.17 1.47 5.41
C SER A 156 17.95 -0.04 5.55
N PHE A 157 18.59 -0.85 4.71
CA PHE A 157 18.45 -2.31 4.71
C PHE A 157 18.94 -2.94 6.02
N ILE A 158 20.08 -2.49 6.57
CA ILE A 158 20.59 -2.95 7.88
C ILE A 158 19.66 -2.57 9.05
N HIS A 159 18.93 -1.45 8.94
CA HIS A 159 18.05 -0.99 10.01
C HIS A 159 16.67 -1.67 9.97
N VAL A 160 16.21 -2.10 8.79
CA VAL A 160 14.90 -2.76 8.60
C VAL A 160 14.97 -4.24 8.98
N VAL A 161 16.08 -4.93 8.74
CA VAL A 161 16.26 -6.34 9.17
C VAL A 161 16.11 -6.52 10.69
N LYS A 162 16.31 -5.47 11.50
CA LYS A 162 16.15 -5.52 12.97
C LYS A 162 14.73 -5.21 13.49
N PHE A 163 13.78 -4.73 12.66
CA PHE A 163 12.51 -4.18 13.18
C PHE A 163 11.32 -5.17 13.17
N ASP A 164 11.42 -6.32 12.50
CA ASP A 164 10.28 -7.26 12.36
C ASP A 164 10.57 -8.65 12.96
N ASP A 165 10.78 -8.71 14.28
CA ASP A 165 10.84 -9.97 15.06
C ASP A 165 9.51 -10.76 15.08
N LYS A 166 8.44 -10.26 14.43
CA LYS A 166 7.12 -10.93 14.39
C LYS A 166 6.80 -11.64 13.07
N LEU A 167 7.58 -11.44 12.01
CA LEU A 167 7.38 -12.09 10.72
C LEU A 167 8.58 -12.99 10.40
N LYS A 168 8.53 -14.25 10.87
CA LYS A 168 9.53 -15.32 10.71
C LYS A 168 9.89 -15.71 9.24
N CYS A 169 9.65 -14.87 8.24
CA CYS A 169 9.70 -15.24 6.83
C CYS A 169 10.90 -14.68 6.05
N TYR A 170 11.80 -13.89 6.64
CA TYR A 170 12.89 -13.23 5.88
C TYR A 170 14.26 -13.94 5.90
N HIS A 171 14.38 -15.10 6.56
CA HIS A 171 15.66 -15.85 6.65
C HIS A 171 16.16 -16.45 5.33
N LEU A 172 15.36 -16.45 4.26
CA LEU A 172 15.71 -17.10 2.98
C LEU A 172 16.38 -16.18 1.95
N SER A 173 16.66 -14.90 2.28
CA SER A 173 17.24 -13.94 1.32
C SER A 173 18.73 -13.63 1.56
N ALA A 174 19.34 -14.05 2.67
CA ALA A 174 20.75 -13.74 2.96
C ALA A 174 21.72 -14.50 2.04
N ASP A 175 21.47 -15.79 1.80
CA ASP A 175 22.34 -16.66 0.99
C ASP A 175 22.33 -16.32 -0.51
N ASN A 176 21.38 -15.48 -0.96
CA ASN A 176 21.16 -15.15 -2.37
C ASN A 176 21.61 -13.71 -2.74
N ILE A 177 22.16 -12.96 -1.78
CA ILE A 177 22.66 -11.58 -2.00
C ILE A 177 24.06 -11.61 -2.63
N ASP A 178 24.90 -12.59 -2.27
CA ASP A 178 26.31 -12.64 -2.68
C ASP A 178 26.50 -13.06 -4.15
N SER A 179 25.57 -13.85 -4.69
CA SER A 179 25.63 -14.35 -6.07
C SER A 179 24.99 -13.41 -7.11
N ARG A 180 24.21 -12.40 -6.67
CA ARG A 180 23.26 -11.70 -7.54
C ARG A 180 23.53 -10.21 -7.71
N CYS A 181 24.16 -9.56 -6.73
CA CYS A 181 24.59 -8.18 -6.87
C CYS A 181 26.04 -8.14 -7.37
N SER A 182 26.28 -7.55 -8.53
CA SER A 182 27.61 -7.03 -8.87
C SER A 182 27.89 -5.81 -7.98
N ILE A 183 28.14 -6.07 -6.69
CA ILE A 183 28.35 -5.06 -5.66
C ILE A 183 29.56 -4.21 -6.08
N HIS A 184 29.34 -2.90 -6.19
CA HIS A 184 30.39 -1.92 -6.46
C HIS A 184 31.57 -2.13 -5.49
N PRO A 185 32.85 -2.00 -5.93
CA PRO A 185 34.02 -2.38 -5.12
C PRO A 185 34.09 -1.72 -3.73
N SER A 186 33.42 -0.58 -3.53
CA SER A 186 33.38 0.16 -2.27
C SER A 186 32.52 -0.47 -1.17
N THR A 187 31.53 -1.31 -1.50
CA THR A 187 30.60 -1.91 -0.53
C THR A 187 30.97 -3.35 -0.15
N ARG A 188 31.91 -3.97 -0.88
CA ARG A 188 32.43 -5.33 -0.63
C ARG A 188 33.06 -5.50 0.76
N TRP A 189 33.75 -4.47 1.29
CA TRP A 189 34.33 -4.49 2.63
C TRP A 189 33.28 -4.52 3.75
N GLN A 190 32.10 -3.94 3.52
CA GLN A 190 31.05 -3.84 4.54
C GLN A 190 30.22 -5.13 4.65
N VAL A 191 29.99 -5.82 3.53
CA VAL A 191 29.39 -7.17 3.52
C VAL A 191 30.27 -8.15 4.29
N TRP A 192 31.58 -8.17 4.01
CA TRP A 192 32.53 -9.03 4.72
C TRP A 192 32.59 -8.77 6.24
N PHE A 193 32.45 -7.52 6.66
CA PHE A 193 32.39 -7.14 8.08
C PHE A 193 31.12 -7.63 8.78
N LEU A 194 29.98 -7.66 8.09
CA LEU A 194 28.71 -8.17 8.62
C LEU A 194 28.68 -9.71 8.65
N GLU A 195 29.17 -10.38 7.61
CA GLU A 195 29.31 -11.84 7.58
C GLU A 195 30.25 -12.36 8.67
N SER A 196 31.33 -11.62 8.95
CA SER A 196 32.27 -11.94 10.02
C SER A 196 31.67 -11.79 11.42
N ASN A 197 30.66 -10.93 11.60
CA ASN A 197 29.96 -10.75 12.87
C ASN A 197 28.76 -11.71 13.03
N LEU A 198 28.08 -12.06 11.93
CA LEU A 198 27.03 -13.09 11.92
C LEU A 198 27.60 -14.49 12.20
N LYS A 199 28.77 -14.84 11.62
CA LYS A 199 29.45 -16.13 11.90
C LYS A 199 29.98 -16.26 13.33
N LYS A 200 30.05 -15.17 14.11
CA LYS A 200 30.43 -15.20 15.53
C LYS A 200 29.23 -15.29 16.48
N GLY A 201 28.00 -15.27 15.96
CA GLY A 201 26.77 -15.21 16.75
C GLY A 201 26.21 -16.53 17.25
N ASP A 202 26.70 -17.68 16.79
CA ASP A 202 26.01 -18.97 17.00
C ASP A 202 26.35 -19.73 18.30
N ASP A 203 27.28 -19.26 19.14
CA ASP A 203 27.66 -19.99 20.37
C ASP A 203 27.32 -19.28 21.69
N SER A 204 26.53 -18.18 21.70
CA SER A 204 26.24 -17.45 22.97
C SER A 204 24.78 -17.05 23.23
N CYS A 205 23.83 -17.36 22.35
CA CYS A 205 22.43 -16.95 22.54
C CYS A 205 21.53 -17.97 23.28
N GLN A 206 22.08 -19.00 23.94
CA GLN A 206 21.29 -19.98 24.69
C GLN A 206 21.18 -19.72 26.20
N VAL A 207 21.61 -18.57 26.73
CA VAL A 207 21.57 -18.32 28.19
C VAL A 207 21.10 -16.91 28.53
N LEU A 208 19.94 -16.46 28.05
CA LEU A 208 19.21 -15.33 28.66
C LEU A 208 17.69 -15.43 28.41
N CYS A 209 17.12 -16.64 28.50
CA CYS A 209 15.66 -16.80 28.50
C CYS A 209 15.11 -17.73 29.60
N ASP A 210 15.93 -18.16 30.57
CA ASP A 210 15.47 -18.86 31.76
C ASP A 210 16.37 -18.56 32.97
N GLN A 211 15.90 -17.66 33.83
CA GLN A 211 16.10 -17.59 35.30
C GLN A 211 15.57 -16.22 35.79
N ARG A 212 14.76 -16.02 36.84
CA ARG A 212 14.29 -16.83 37.97
C ARG A 212 15.13 -18.01 38.44
#